data_AF-A0AAW6U8Q1-F1
#
_entry.id   AF-A0AAW6U8Q1-F1
#
_cell.length_a   1.000
_cell.length_b   1.000
_cell.length_c   1.000
_cell.angle_alpha   90.00
_cell.angle_beta   90.00
_cell.angle_gamma   90.00
#
_symmetry.space_group_name_H-M   'P 1'
#
loop_
_entity.id
_entity.type
_entity.pdbx_description
1 polymer ?
#
loop_
_entity_poly.entity_id
_entity_poly.type
_entity_poly.pdbx_seq_one_letter_code
_entity_poly.pdbx_strand_id
1 'polypeptide(L)'
;MTEKEKLIQMILEDEEIQRYKRIEEHINKNKELKRKINELKAIQKQLVNAKEIGKTEAVKEFEKRYQERLSEIEDYPLMSDYLALQGDINDMMQSIISIIEDGIEKDFE
;
A
#
# COMPACT_ATOMS: atom_id res chain seq x y z
N MET A 1 -14.73 -25.39 -11.55
CA MET A 1 -13.72 -24.53 -10.94
C MET A 1 -12.42 -24.76 -11.66
N THR A 2 -11.91 -23.76 -12.35
CA THR A 2 -10.62 -23.79 -13.07
C THR A 2 -9.45 -23.76 -12.08
N GLU A 3 -8.25 -24.16 -12.50
CA GLU A 3 -7.05 -24.08 -11.62
C GLU A 3 -6.75 -22.65 -11.17
N LYS A 4 -7.01 -21.66 -12.04
CA LYS A 4 -6.98 -20.24 -11.69
C LYS A 4 -7.91 -19.91 -10.53
N GLU A 5 -9.16 -20.37 -10.60
CA GLU A 5 -10.16 -20.11 -9.55
C GLU A 5 -9.76 -20.79 -8.22
N LYS A 6 -9.16 -21.98 -8.27
CA LYS A 6 -8.63 -22.66 -7.06
C LYS A 6 -7.52 -21.85 -6.41
N LEU A 7 -6.52 -21.39 -7.17
CA LEU A 7 -5.41 -20.60 -6.66
C LEU A 7 -5.90 -19.29 -6.04
N ILE A 8 -6.80 -18.58 -6.72
CA ILE A 8 -7.41 -17.36 -6.18
C ILE A 8 -8.13 -17.66 -4.88
N GLN A 9 -8.94 -18.73 -4.82
CA GLN A 9 -9.67 -19.07 -3.61
C GLN A 9 -8.72 -19.37 -2.44
N MET A 10 -7.65 -20.14 -2.66
CA MET A 10 -6.65 -20.43 -1.64
C MET A 10 -6.00 -19.17 -1.08
N ILE A 11 -5.59 -18.25 -1.96
CA ILE A 11 -5.03 -16.95 -1.55
C ILE A 11 -6.07 -16.15 -0.77
N LEU A 12 -7.33 -16.12 -1.23
CA LEU A 12 -8.36 -15.36 -0.55
C LEU A 12 -8.75 -15.93 0.81
N GLU A 13 -8.59 -17.23 1.04
CA GLU A 13 -8.88 -17.89 2.32
C GLU A 13 -7.77 -17.69 3.36
N ASP A 14 -6.60 -17.21 2.95
CA ASP A 14 -5.48 -16.93 3.83
C ASP A 14 -5.87 -15.95 4.96
N GLU A 15 -5.47 -16.28 6.18
CA GLU A 15 -5.87 -15.54 7.39
C GLU A 15 -5.34 -14.11 7.41
N GLU A 16 -4.14 -13.87 6.88
CA GLU A 16 -3.51 -12.55 6.80
C GLU A 16 -4.21 -11.69 5.76
N ILE A 17 -4.59 -12.27 4.61
CA ILE A 17 -5.42 -11.58 3.61
C ILE A 17 -6.80 -11.22 4.17
N GLN A 18 -7.43 -12.15 4.90
CA GLN A 18 -8.70 -11.88 5.55
C GLN A 18 -8.56 -10.78 6.63
N ARG A 19 -7.47 -10.78 7.40
CA ARG A 19 -7.17 -9.72 8.38
C ARG A 19 -6.95 -8.37 7.69
N TYR A 20 -6.16 -8.34 6.61
CA TYR A 20 -5.93 -7.15 5.80
C TYR A 20 -7.25 -6.56 5.31
N LYS A 21 -8.12 -7.37 4.69
CA LYS A 21 -9.43 -6.91 4.19
C LYS A 21 -10.31 -6.29 5.28
N ARG A 22 -10.33 -6.90 6.47
CA ARG A 22 -11.09 -6.34 7.62
C ARG A 22 -10.55 -4.97 8.02
N ILE A 23 -9.23 -4.82 8.15
CA ILE A 23 -8.61 -3.55 8.52
C ILE A 23 -8.82 -2.50 7.41
N GLU A 24 -8.63 -2.91 6.16
CA GLU A 24 -8.86 -2.08 4.97
C GLU A 24 -10.28 -1.51 4.94
N GLU A 25 -11.29 -2.32 5.24
CA GLU A 25 -12.68 -1.87 5.31
C GLU A 25 -12.88 -0.78 6.37
N HIS A 26 -12.25 -0.92 7.55
CA HIS A 26 -12.34 0.06 8.62
C HIS A 26 -11.65 1.38 8.25
N ILE A 27 -10.45 1.29 7.67
CA ILE A 27 -9.69 2.43 7.15
C ILE A 27 -10.51 3.16 6.07
N ASN A 28 -11.08 2.41 5.12
CA ASN A 28 -11.82 2.97 3.99
C ASN A 28 -13.16 3.62 4.41
N LYS A 29 -13.79 3.19 5.50
CA LYS A 29 -15.01 3.85 6.00
C LYS A 29 -14.72 5.15 6.73
N ASN A 30 -13.48 5.40 7.13
CA ASN A 30 -13.10 6.60 7.87
C ASN A 30 -12.98 7.82 6.93
N LYS A 31 -13.98 8.71 6.98
CA LYS A 31 -14.03 9.93 6.14
C LYS A 31 -12.90 10.92 6.46
N GLU A 32 -12.55 11.07 7.73
CA GLU A 32 -11.47 11.97 8.15
C GLU A 32 -10.11 11.48 7.66
N LEU A 33 -9.83 10.18 7.81
CA LEU A 33 -8.61 9.57 7.31
C LEU A 33 -8.49 9.72 5.79
N LYS A 34 -9.58 9.44 5.05
CA LYS A 34 -9.64 9.68 3.60
C LYS A 34 -9.34 11.13 3.23
N ARG A 35 -9.90 12.09 3.97
CA ARG A 35 -9.63 13.52 3.78
C ARG A 35 -8.13 13.81 4.01
N LYS A 36 -7.54 13.30 5.09
CA LYS A 36 -6.11 13.46 5.38
C LYS A 36 -5.22 12.89 4.27
N ILE A 37 -5.52 11.70 3.76
CA ILE A 37 -4.78 11.07 2.65
C ILE A 37 -4.88 11.92 1.36
N ASN A 38 -6.06 12.45 1.05
CA ASN A 38 -6.24 13.31 -0.11
C ASN A 38 -5.43 14.62 0.01
N GLU A 39 -5.40 15.21 1.21
CA GLU A 39 -4.57 16.38 1.49
C GLU A 39 -3.08 16.06 1.40
N LEU A 40 -2.63 14.90 1.90
CA LEU A 40 -1.26 14.44 1.75
C LEU A 40 -0.85 14.33 0.28
N LYS A 41 -1.70 13.72 -0.57
CA LYS A 41 -1.47 13.62 -2.03
C LYS A 41 -1.38 14.98 -2.71
N ALA A 42 -2.21 15.93 -2.29
CA ALA A 42 -2.14 17.31 -2.81
C ALA A 42 -0.82 17.98 -2.44
N ILE A 43 -0.37 17.85 -1.18
CA ILE A 43 0.94 18.36 -0.72
C ILE A 43 2.08 17.68 -1.49
N GLN A 44 2.02 16.36 -1.71
CA GLN A 44 3.03 15.64 -2.48
C GLN A 44 3.17 16.19 -3.90
N LYS A 45 2.04 16.47 -4.58
CA LYS A 45 2.05 17.09 -5.90
C LYS A 45 2.68 18.49 -5.88
N GLN A 46 2.35 19.29 -4.87
CA GLN A 46 2.95 20.62 -4.70
C GLN A 46 4.45 20.53 -4.44
N LEU A 47 4.88 19.56 -3.64
CA LEU A 47 6.29 19.29 -3.36
C LEU A 47 7.07 18.90 -4.63
N VAL A 48 6.55 17.95 -5.42
CA VAL A 48 7.17 17.55 -6.70
C VAL A 48 7.29 18.74 -7.64
N ASN A 49 6.23 19.54 -7.78
CA ASN A 49 6.27 20.74 -8.60
C ASN A 49 7.30 21.77 -8.10
N ALA A 50 7.40 21.97 -6.78
CA ALA A 50 8.35 22.90 -6.19
C ALA A 50 9.82 22.46 -6.37
N LYS A 51 10.07 21.14 -6.31
CA LYS A 51 11.37 20.52 -6.62
C LYS A 51 11.76 20.76 -8.08
N GLU A 52 10.83 20.53 -9.00
CA GLU A 52 11.06 20.69 -10.44
C GLU A 52 11.45 22.13 -10.82
N ILE A 53 10.79 23.12 -10.24
CA ILE A 53 11.06 24.54 -10.52
C ILE A 53 12.14 25.16 -9.61
N GLY A 54 12.81 24.37 -8.77
CA GLY A 54 13.94 24.80 -7.94
C GLY A 54 13.59 25.77 -6.80
N LYS A 55 12.36 25.77 -6.28
CA LYS A 55 11.94 26.67 -5.18
C LYS A 55 12.28 26.10 -3.80
N THR A 56 13.54 26.20 -3.39
CA THR A 56 14.09 25.58 -2.17
C THR A 56 13.30 25.88 -0.88
N GLU A 57 12.85 27.11 -0.65
CA GLU A 57 12.08 27.43 0.56
C GLU A 57 10.68 26.81 0.55
N ALA A 58 10.01 26.78 -0.61
CA ALA A 58 8.72 26.10 -0.76
C ALA A 58 8.85 24.58 -0.61
N VAL A 59 9.96 24.00 -1.09
CA VAL A 59 10.27 22.57 -0.90
C VAL A 59 10.34 22.23 0.59
N LYS A 60 11.09 23.00 1.39
CA LYS A 60 11.19 22.78 2.84
C LYS A 60 9.83 22.88 3.53
N GLU A 61 9.02 23.88 3.17
CA GLU A 61 7.69 24.05 3.76
C GLU A 61 6.76 22.87 3.42
N PHE A 62 6.72 22.45 2.16
CA PHE A 62 5.90 21.32 1.73
C PHE A 62 6.40 19.99 2.32
N GLU A 63 7.71 19.79 2.45
CA GLU A 63 8.27 18.62 3.13
C GLU A 63 7.83 18.57 4.59
N LYS A 64 7.93 19.67 5.32
CA LYS A 64 7.47 19.74 6.71
C LYS A 64 5.98 19.39 6.83
N ARG A 65 5.14 20.02 6.01
CA ARG A 65 3.69 19.77 6.00
C ARG A 65 3.35 18.34 5.57
N TYR A 66 4.12 17.77 4.65
CA TYR A 66 3.96 16.39 4.23
C TYR A 66 4.26 15.44 5.39
N GLN A 67 5.37 15.65 6.11
CA GLN A 67 5.75 14.80 7.25
C GLN A 67 4.75 14.91 8.41
N GLU A 68 4.32 16.13 8.75
CA GLU A 68 3.27 16.33 9.78
C GLU A 68 2.00 15.56 9.41
N ARG A 69 1.55 15.68 8.14
CA ARG A 69 0.33 15.01 7.70
C ARG A 69 0.49 13.49 7.58
N LEU A 70 1.68 13.01 7.20
CA LEU A 70 1.99 11.59 7.13
C LEU A 70 1.95 10.95 8.52
N SER A 71 2.60 11.57 9.52
CA SER A 71 2.56 11.12 10.91
C SER A 71 1.13 11.01 11.42
N GLU A 72 0.28 12.00 11.15
CA GLU A 72 -1.14 11.97 11.54
C GLU A 72 -1.95 10.82 10.91
N ILE A 73 -1.51 10.30 9.75
CA ILE A 73 -2.12 9.17 9.06
C ILE A 73 -1.57 7.86 9.64
N GLU A 74 -0.26 7.78 9.88
CA GLU A 74 0.43 6.63 10.46
C GLU A 74 0.01 6.37 11.92
N ASP A 75 -0.30 7.43 12.67
CA ASP A 75 -0.83 7.35 14.04
C ASP A 75 -2.28 6.84 14.11
N TYR A 76 -2.95 6.68 12.97
CA TYR A 76 -4.29 6.12 12.95
C TYR A 76 -4.29 4.67 13.46
N PRO A 77 -5.20 4.30 14.37
CA PRO A 77 -5.26 2.93 14.87
C PRO A 77 -5.34 1.91 13.74
N LEU A 78 -4.53 0.86 13.84
CA LEU A 78 -4.40 -0.21 12.84
C LEU A 78 -3.71 0.19 11.52
N MET A 79 -3.24 1.43 11.34
CA MET A 79 -2.52 1.82 10.12
C MET A 79 -1.18 1.10 9.99
N SER A 80 -0.41 1.01 11.08
CA SER A 80 0.86 0.27 11.08
C SER A 80 0.63 -1.22 10.73
N ASP A 81 -0.35 -1.86 11.35
CA ASP A 81 -0.75 -3.24 11.04
C ASP A 81 -1.20 -3.41 9.58
N TYR A 82 -1.94 -2.45 9.05
CA TYR A 82 -2.39 -2.45 7.66
C TYR A 82 -1.19 -2.40 6.69
N LEU A 83 -0.25 -1.48 6.94
CA LEU A 83 0.94 -1.32 6.09
C LEU A 83 1.87 -2.55 6.17
N ALA A 84 2.04 -3.13 7.35
CA ALA A 84 2.81 -4.36 7.54
C ALA A 84 2.20 -5.52 6.73
N LEU A 85 0.90 -5.80 6.93
CA LEU A 85 0.19 -6.83 6.16
C LEU A 85 0.22 -6.58 4.65
N GLN A 86 0.13 -5.31 4.23
CA GLN A 86 0.22 -4.97 2.81
C GLN A 86 1.60 -5.33 2.23
N GLY A 87 2.66 -5.16 3.02
CA GLY A 87 4.01 -5.62 2.68
C GLY A 87 4.09 -7.14 2.57
N ASP A 88 3.64 -7.84 3.61
CA ASP A 88 3.67 -9.31 3.68
C ASP A 88 2.89 -9.95 2.51
N ILE A 89 1.70 -9.42 2.21
CA ILE A 89 0.88 -9.86 1.07
C ILE A 89 1.59 -9.61 -0.26
N ASN A 90 2.26 -8.46 -0.42
CA ASN A 90 3.03 -8.18 -1.65
C ASN A 90 4.17 -9.19 -1.83
N ASP A 91 4.91 -9.49 -0.77
CA ASP A 91 6.03 -10.44 -0.82
C ASP A 91 5.54 -11.87 -1.11
N MET A 92 4.40 -12.26 -0.54
CA MET A 92 3.73 -13.52 -0.87
C MET A 92 3.34 -13.57 -2.36
N MET A 93 2.73 -12.50 -2.88
CA MET A 93 2.32 -12.43 -4.29
C MET A 93 3.53 -12.51 -5.23
N GLN A 94 4.64 -11.83 -4.92
CA GLN A 94 5.88 -11.93 -5.70
C GLN A 94 6.46 -13.35 -5.66
N SER A 95 6.41 -14.02 -4.50
CA SER A 95 6.86 -15.40 -4.36
C SER A 95 6.02 -16.37 -5.21
N ILE A 96 4.70 -16.19 -5.24
CA ILE A 96 3.81 -16.99 -6.10
C ILE A 96 4.15 -16.79 -7.58
N ILE A 97 4.40 -15.55 -8.00
CA ILE A 97 4.81 -15.23 -9.38
C ILE A 97 6.11 -15.96 -9.72
N SER A 98 7.15 -15.83 -8.89
CA SER A 98 8.44 -16.50 -9.10
C SER A 98 8.30 -18.02 -9.14
N ILE A 99 7.49 -18.63 -8.29
CA ILE A 99 7.24 -20.08 -8.32
C ILE A 99 6.59 -20.51 -9.64
N ILE A 100 5.65 -19.72 -10.15
CA ILE A 100 4.98 -20.02 -11.42
C ILE A 100 5.97 -19.86 -12.58
N GLU A 101 6.78 -18.79 -12.59
CA GLU A 101 7.80 -18.55 -13.62
C GLU A 101 8.87 -19.64 -13.62
N ASP A 102 9.52 -19.87 -12.47
CA ASP A 102 10.64 -20.82 -12.33
C ASP A 102 10.19 -22.28 -12.45
N GLY A 103 9.02 -22.62 -11.89
CA GLY A 103 8.49 -23.98 -11.91
C GLY A 103 8.09 -24.42 -13.31
N ILE A 104 7.59 -23.49 -14.12
CA ILE A 104 7.26 -23.74 -15.53
C ILE A 104 8.55 -23.89 -16.35
N GLU A 105 9.57 -23.06 -16.13
CA GLU A 105 10.84 -23.15 -16.86
C GLU A 105 11.60 -24.45 -16.61
N LYS A 106 11.66 -24.93 -15.35
CA LYS A 106 12.38 -26.17 -15.00
C LYS A 106 11.75 -27.45 -15.58
N ASP A 107 10.44 -27.46 -15.81
CA ASP A 107 9.75 -28.60 -16.42
C ASP A 107 9.84 -28.61 -17.95
N PHE A 108 10.38 -27.53 -18.57
CA PHE A 108 10.64 -27.44 -20.01
C PHE A 108 12.09 -27.77 -20.42
N GLU A 109 13.00 -27.95 -19.45
CA GLU A 109 14.35 -28.51 -19.66
C GLU A 109 14.37 -30.03 -19.50
#